data_AF-A0A6D2GDR8-F1
#
_entry.id   AF-A0A6D2GDR8-F1
#
_cell.length_a   1.000
_cell.length_b   1.000
_cell.length_c   1.000
_cell.angle_alpha   90.00
_cell.angle_beta   90.00
_cell.angle_gamma   90.00
#
_symmetry.space_group_name_H-M   'P 1'
#
loop_
_entity.id
_entity.type
_entity.pdbx_description
1 polymer ?
#
loop_
_entity_poly.entity_id
_entity_poly.type
_entity_poly.pdbx_seq_one_letter_code
_entity_poly.pdbx_strand_id
1 'polypeptide(L)' 'MKLTPNFYRDRVCLNVLAGSKDNAREIYAAAEGHVLVGVLSKKLSGCGKRSCGYA' A
#
# COMPACT_ATOMS: atom_id res chain seq x y z
N MET A 1 -5.00 5.06 13.30
CA MET A 1 -4.88 4.45 11.96
C MET A 1 -6.24 4.49 11.30
N LYS A 2 -6.35 4.97 10.05
CA LYS A 2 -7.60 4.90 9.26
C LYS A 2 -7.62 3.55 8.55
N LEU A 3 -8.64 2.74 8.85
CA LEU A 3 -8.87 1.41 8.26
C LEU A 3 -9.59 1.47 6.90
N THR A 4 -9.99 2.67 6.48
CA THR A 4 -10.69 2.89 5.22
C THR A 4 -9.72 3.44 4.16
N PRO A 5 -9.66 2.81 2.96
CA PRO A 5 -8.89 3.33 1.85
C PRO A 5 -9.37 4.74 1.48
N ASN A 6 -8.45 5.60 1.07
CA ASN A 6 -8.79 6.93 0.58
C ASN A 6 -9.22 6.85 -0.89
N PHE A 7 -10.53 6.72 -1.13
CA PHE A 7 -11.06 6.66 -2.48
C PHE A 7 -11.13 8.05 -3.11
N TYR A 8 -10.65 8.16 -4.35
CA TYR A 8 -10.87 9.35 -5.15
C TYR A 8 -12.37 9.45 -5.47
N ARG A 9 -12.99 10.52 -4.95
CA ARG A 9 -14.43 10.80 -5.07
C ARG A 9 -15.31 9.62 -4.64
N ASP A 10 -14.91 8.91 -3.59
CA ASP A 10 -15.60 7.72 -3.07
C ASP A 10 -15.86 6.62 -4.11
N ARG A 11 -15.07 6.59 -5.20
CA ARG A 11 -15.30 5.66 -6.32
C ARG A 11 -14.09 4.86 -6.75
N VAL A 12 -12.90 5.46 -6.81
CA VAL A 12 -11.72 4.78 -7.38
C VAL A 12 -10.53 4.88 -6.45
N CYS A 13 -9.85 3.77 -6.24
CA CYS A 13 -8.57 3.71 -5.54
C CYS A 13 -7.62 2.83 -6.33
N LEU A 14 -6.38 3.29 -6.54
CA LEU A 14 -5.37 2.52 -7.24
C LEU A 14 -4.78 1.47 -6.30
N ASN A 15 -4.50 0.27 -6.82
CA ASN A 15 -3.73 -0.75 -6.09
C ASN A 15 -2.49 -1.10 -6.91
N VAL A 16 -1.33 -0.76 -6.38
CA VAL A 16 -0.05 -0.90 -7.07
C VAL A 16 1.01 -1.48 -6.13
N LEU A 17 1.99 -2.17 -6.68
CA LEU A 17 3.07 -2.76 -5.90
C LEU A 17 4.27 -1.81 -5.86
N ALA A 18 4.82 -1.57 -4.67
CA ALA A 18 6.08 -0.83 -4.55
C ALA A 18 7.29 -1.78 -4.59
N GLY A 19 8.33 -1.34 -5.31
CA GLY A 19 9.62 -2.04 -5.35
C GLY A 19 10.54 -1.72 -4.16
N SER A 20 10.33 -0.57 -3.51
CA SER A 20 11.15 -0.08 -2.38
C SER A 20 10.34 0.87 -1.49
N LYS A 21 10.88 1.22 -0.31
CA LYS A 21 10.21 2.17 0.61
C LYS A 21 10.10 3.58 0.02
N ASP A 22 11.11 4.02 -0.74
CA ASP A 22 11.10 5.34 -1.37
C ASP A 22 10.12 5.38 -2.55
N ASN A 23 10.08 4.31 -3.34
CA ASN A 23 9.09 4.16 -4.41
C ASN A 23 7.65 4.16 -3.86
N ALA A 24 7.41 3.59 -2.67
CA ALA A 24 6.11 3.68 -2.01
C ALA A 24 5.71 5.13 -1.67
N ARG A 25 6.65 5.97 -1.24
CA ARG A 25 6.40 7.39 -0.94
C ARG A 25 6.11 8.18 -2.21
N GLU A 26 6.88 7.94 -3.27
CA GLU A 26 6.69 8.57 -4.58
C GLU A 26 5.33 8.22 -5.18
N ILE A 27 4.94 6.94 -5.15
CA ILE A 27 3.62 6.48 -5.61
C ILE A 27 2.50 7.14 -4.81
N TYR A 28 2.65 7.20 -3.48
CA TYR A 28 1.63 7.82 -2.63
C TYR A 28 1.45 9.31 -2.93
N ALA A 29 2.56 10.03 -3.14
CA ALA A 29 2.53 11.43 -3.53
C ALA A 29 1.93 11.63 -4.93
N ALA A 30 2.31 10.79 -5.90
CA ALA A 30 1.83 10.85 -7.28
C ALA A 30 0.33 10.57 -7.40
N ALA A 31 -0.23 9.73 -6.53
CA ALA A 31 -1.65 9.42 -6.51
C ALA A 31 -2.45 10.32 -5.55
N GLU A 32 -1.86 11.40 -5.03
CA GLU A 32 -2.49 12.33 -4.08
C GLU A 32 -3.10 11.62 -2.85
N GLY A 33 -2.49 10.50 -2.45
CA GLY A 33 -2.97 9.66 -1.35
C GLY A 33 -4.17 8.77 -1.67
N HIS A 34 -4.62 8.70 -2.93
CA HIS A 34 -5.72 7.83 -3.39
C HIS A 34 -5.24 6.46 -3.90
N VAL A 35 -4.26 5.88 -3.21
CA VAL A 35 -3.61 4.63 -3.62
C VAL A 35 -3.33 3.72 -2.43
N LEU A 36 -3.50 2.43 -2.66
CA LEU A 36 -3.00 1.35 -1.82
C LEU A 36 -1.70 0.83 -2.43
N VAL A 37 -0.62 0.97 -1.66
CA VAL A 37 0.70 0.49 -2.05
C VAL A 37 0.94 -0.88 -1.41
N GLY A 38 0.87 -1.93 -2.21
CA GLY A 38 1.06 -3.30 -1.78
C GLY A 38 2.53 -3.69 -1.67
N VAL A 39 2.86 -4.46 -0.63
CA VAL A 39 4.17 -5.11 -0.46
C VAL A 39 3.98 -6.62 -0.44
N LEU A 40 4.75 -7.33 -1.25
CA LEU A 40 4.65 -8.78 -1.36
C LEU A 40 5.32 -9.45 -0.16
N SER A 41 4.55 -10.23 0.60
CA SER A 41 5.04 -11.01 1.75
C SER A 41 6.15 -12.00 1.37
N LYS A 42 6.15 -12.51 0.13
CA LYS A 42 7.19 -13.44 -0.39
C LYS A 42 8.56 -12.78 -0.61
N LYS A 43 8.63 -11.45 -0.73
CA LYS A 43 9.89 -10.70 -0.91
C LYS A 43 10.60 -10.39 0.41
N LEU A 44 9.91 -10.48 1.55
CA LEU A 44 10.53 -10.34 2.87
C LEU A 44 11.07 -11.70 3.35
N SER A 45 12.38 -11.90 3.21
CA SER A 45 13.11 -13.10 3.68
C SER A 45 13.18 -13.23 5.22
N GLY A 46 12.51 -12.35 5.98
CA GLY A 46 12.57 -12.34 7.45
C GLY A 46 11.24 -12.11 8.19
N CYS A 47 10.09 -12.04 7.49
CA CYS A 47 8.81 -11.81 8.16
C CYS A 47 8.07 -13.15 8.34
N GLY A 48 8.15 -13.72 9.54
CA GLY A 48 7.36 -14.88 9.93
C GLY A 48 5.88 -14.64 9.61
N LYS A 49 5.21 -15.69 9.10
CA LYS A 49 3.81 -15.71 8.66
C LYS A 49 2.79 -15.49 9.80
N ARG A 50 2.91 -14.39 10.55
CA ARG A 50 1.93 -13.98 11.57
C ARG A 50 1.73 -12.48 11.43
N SER A 51 0.48 -12.08 11.19
CA SER A 51 -0.01 -10.70 11.01
C SER A 51 0.21 -10.04 9.64
N CYS A 52 -0.07 -10.73 8.52
CA CYS A 52 -0.64 -10.02 7.36
C CYS A 52 -2.13 -9.75 7.64
N GLY A 53 -2.40 -8.85 8.59
CA GLY A 53 -3.66 -8.15 8.69
C GLY A 53 -3.49 -6.83 7.96
N TYR A 54 -4.11 -6.70 6.78
CA TYR A 54 -4.34 -5.39 6.21
C TYR A 54 -5.26 -4.65 7.18
N ALA A 55 -4.74 -3.60 7.80
CA ALA A 55 -5.45 -2.61 8.60
C ALA A 55 -5.07 -1.25 8.06
#